data_AF-A0A2U1RPT1-F1
#
_entry.id   AF-A0A2U1RPT1-F1
#
_cell.length_a   1.000
_cell.length_b   1.000
_cell.length_c   1.000
_cell.angle_alpha   90.00
_cell.angle_beta   90.00
_cell.angle_gamma   90.00
#
_symmetry.space_group_name_H-M   'P 1'
#
loop_
_entity.id
_entity.type
_entity.pdbx_description
1 polymer ?
#
loop_
_entity_poly.entity_id
_entity_poly.type
_entity_poly.pdbx_seq_one_letter_code
_entity_poly.pdbx_strand_id
1 'polypeptide(L)'
;MLFFIQFYTPIDIKEVTMGSLTIRLDEQLEKELTSLAKRTRRTKSDLAREMLREHLALARMDELRRRLQPKAEAIGWLTDEDVFRDVS
;
A
#
# COMPACT_ATOMS: atom_id res chain seq x y z
N MET A 1 -32.24 -23.60 -29.20
CA MET A 1 -31.43 -22.64 -29.99
C MET A 1 -31.23 -21.42 -29.07
N LEU A 2 -30.20 -21.40 -28.20
CA LEU A 2 -28.85 -20.84 -28.47
C LEU A 2 -28.98 -19.40 -29.03
N PHE A 3 -28.58 -18.28 -28.40
CA PHE A 3 -27.38 -17.88 -27.62
C PHE A 3 -27.73 -16.64 -26.75
N PHE A 4 -27.24 -16.47 -25.51
CA PHE A 4 -26.09 -15.61 -25.09
C PHE A 4 -26.16 -14.17 -25.68
N ILE A 5 -25.99 -13.06 -24.95
CA ILE A 5 -24.82 -12.74 -24.13
C ILE A 5 -25.19 -11.88 -22.91
N GLN A 6 -24.63 -12.36 -21.81
CA GLN A 6 -24.53 -11.83 -20.46
C GLN A 6 -23.43 -10.75 -20.42
N PHE A 7 -23.78 -9.47 -20.50
CA PHE A 7 -22.87 -8.34 -20.20
C PHE A 7 -23.41 -7.54 -19.01
N TYR A 8 -23.41 -8.17 -17.85
CA TYR A 8 -23.15 -7.47 -16.61
C TYR A 8 -21.98 -8.23 -16.01
N THR A 9 -20.76 -7.83 -16.33
CA THR A 9 -19.62 -8.20 -15.49
C THR A 9 -19.93 -7.59 -14.14
N PRO A 10 -20.26 -8.36 -13.10
CA PRO A 10 -20.38 -7.79 -11.78
C PRO A 10 -19.00 -7.19 -11.48
N ILE A 11 -18.97 -5.87 -11.33
CA ILE A 11 -17.86 -5.21 -10.67
C ILE A 11 -17.75 -5.93 -9.35
N ASP A 12 -16.73 -6.76 -9.21
CA ASP A 12 -16.39 -7.47 -7.98
C ASP A 12 -15.96 -6.38 -6.99
N ILE A 13 -16.96 -5.73 -6.39
CA ILE A 13 -16.78 -4.89 -5.23
C ILE A 13 -16.34 -5.89 -4.17
N LYS A 14 -15.03 -6.14 -4.10
CA LYS A 14 -14.43 -6.90 -3.00
C LYS A 14 -15.08 -6.38 -1.74
N GLU A 15 -15.88 -7.23 -1.13
CA GLU A 15 -16.53 -6.96 0.13
C GLU A 15 -15.43 -6.42 1.05
N VAL A 16 -15.60 -5.19 1.57
CA VAL A 16 -14.63 -4.62 2.50
C VAL A 16 -14.79 -5.39 3.80
N THR A 17 -14.13 -6.55 3.88
CA THR A 17 -14.17 -7.42 5.05
C THR A 17 -13.39 -6.70 6.14
N MET A 18 -14.12 -6.18 7.12
CA MET A 18 -13.52 -5.49 8.27
C MET A 18 -12.91 -6.51 9.22
N GLY A 19 -11.58 -6.64 9.21
CA GLY A 19 -10.83 -7.42 10.20
C GLY A 19 -10.41 -6.58 11.40
N SER A 20 -10.26 -7.21 12.57
CA SER A 20 -9.68 -6.61 13.77
C SER A 20 -8.27 -7.14 14.03
N LEU A 21 -7.33 -6.25 14.34
CA LEU A 21 -5.97 -6.58 14.72
C LEU A 21 -5.73 -6.09 16.16
N THR A 22 -5.45 -7.01 17.08
CA THR A 22 -5.06 -6.70 18.46
C THR A 22 -3.56 -6.87 18.60
N ILE A 23 -2.85 -5.77 18.82
CA ILE A 23 -1.39 -5.76 19.01
C ILE A 23 -1.06 -5.28 20.42
N ARG A 24 -0.05 -5.90 21.03
CA ARG A 24 0.52 -5.42 22.29
C ARG A 24 1.55 -4.35 21.95
N LEU A 25 1.45 -3.20 22.61
CA LEU A 25 2.40 -2.10 22.49
C LEU A 25 3.22 -2.03 23.77
N ASP A 26 4.50 -1.72 23.65
CA ASP A 26 5.29 -1.30 24.81
C ASP A 26 4.81 0.08 25.30
N GLU A 27 5.23 0.45 26.50
CA GLU A 27 4.78 1.68 27.16
C GLU A 27 5.20 2.95 26.40
N GLN A 28 6.37 2.91 25.74
CA GLN A 28 6.88 4.05 25.01
C GLN A 28 6.04 4.30 23.76
N LEU A 29 5.78 3.25 22.98
CA LEU A 29 4.99 3.33 21.75
C LEU A 29 3.54 3.74 22.03
N GLU A 30 2.94 3.25 23.12
CA GLU A 30 1.59 3.68 23.54
C GLU A 30 1.55 5.18 23.88
N LYS A 31 2.59 5.71 24.53
CA LYS A 31 2.70 7.14 24.85
C LYS A 31 2.86 7.99 23.59
N GLU A 32 3.74 7.57 22.67
CA GLU A 32 3.96 8.26 21.40
C GLU A 32 2.68 8.29 20.55
N LEU A 33 2.01 7.14 20.39
CA LEU A 33 0.76 7.05 19.64
C LEU A 33 -0.36 7.89 20.29
N THR A 34 -0.44 7.89 21.62
CA THR A 34 -1.41 8.72 22.35
C THR A 34 -1.14 10.21 22.17
N SER A 35 0.13 10.63 22.22
CA SER A 35 0.53 12.02 22.00
C SER A 35 0.19 12.48 20.58
N LEU A 36 0.49 11.64 19.58
CA LEU A 36 0.19 11.92 18.19
C LEU A 36 -1.32 12.01 17.94
N ALA A 37 -2.10 11.09 18.50
CA ALA A 37 -3.57 11.11 18.45
C ALA A 37 -4.15 12.43 18.98
N LYS A 38 -3.66 12.90 20.14
CA LYS A 38 -4.08 14.17 20.73
C LYS A 38 -3.72 15.37 19.84
N ARG A 39 -2.48 15.42 19.34
CA ARG A 39 -1.98 16.53 18.51
C ARG A 39 -2.72 16.63 17.17
N THR A 40 -3.09 15.49 16.58
CA THR A 40 -3.77 15.42 15.28
C THR A 40 -5.29 15.40 15.38
N ARG A 41 -5.86 15.32 16.60
CA ARG A 41 -7.30 15.12 16.86
C ARG A 41 -7.88 13.89 16.15
N ARG A 42 -7.13 12.80 16.12
CA ARG A 42 -7.52 11.52 15.52
C ARG A 42 -7.51 10.40 16.56
N THR A 43 -8.22 9.30 16.29
CA THR A 43 -8.17 8.14 17.18
C THR A 43 -6.88 7.34 16.97
N LYS A 44 -6.47 6.58 17.99
CA LYS A 44 -5.30 5.68 17.89
C LYS A 44 -5.49 4.63 16.81
N SER A 45 -6.70 4.07 16.68
CA SER A 45 -7.02 3.07 15.66
C SER A 45 -6.97 3.65 14.25
N ASP A 46 -7.41 4.90 14.06
CA ASP A 46 -7.33 5.55 12.74
C ASP A 46 -5.88 5.80 12.33
N LEU A 47 -5.06 6.34 13.24
CA LEU A 47 -3.63 6.55 13.00
C LEU A 47 -2.90 5.24 12.77
N ALA A 48 -3.12 4.23 13.61
CA ALA A 48 -2.49 2.92 13.44
C ALA A 48 -2.86 2.29 12.09
N ARG A 49 -4.12 2.38 11.68
CA ARG A 49 -4.57 1.89 10.37
C ARG A 49 -3.92 2.64 9.21
N GLU A 50 -3.80 3.96 9.31
CA GLU A 50 -3.13 4.79 8.31
C GLU A 50 -1.64 4.43 8.20
N MET A 51 -0.92 4.44 9.32
CA MET A 51 0.50 4.08 9.36
C MET A 51 0.75 2.66 8.82
N LEU A 52 -0.12 1.70 9.15
CA LEU A 52 -0.06 0.34 8.58
C LEU A 52 -0.28 0.34 7.06
N ARG A 53 -1.22 1.14 6.54
CA ARG A 53 -1.45 1.24 5.09
C ARG A 53 -0.25 1.84 4.37
N GLU A 54 0.33 2.90 4.92
CA GLU A 54 1.51 3.56 4.39
C GLU A 54 2.72 2.62 4.38
N HIS A 55 2.97 1.94 5.51
CA HIS A 55 4.07 0.99 5.62
C HIS A 55 3.93 -0.17 4.62
N LEU A 56 2.72 -0.75 4.48
CA LEU A 56 2.47 -1.80 3.50
C LEU A 56 2.61 -1.30 2.05
N ALA A 57 2.28 -0.04 1.79
CA ALA A 57 2.49 0.54 0.47
C ALA A 57 3.98 0.65 0.13
N LEU A 58 4.79 1.15 1.07
CA LEU A 58 6.25 1.22 0.94
C LEU A 58 6.85 -0.18 0.71
N ALA A 59 6.45 -1.17 1.53
CA ALA A 59 6.92 -2.54 1.37
C ALA A 59 6.59 -3.13 -0.01
N ARG A 60 5.38 -2.86 -0.54
CA ARG A 60 4.99 -3.27 -1.90
C ARG A 60 5.82 -2.56 -2.97
N MET A 61 6.13 -1.28 -2.80
CA MET A 61 6.98 -0.54 -3.73
C MET A 61 8.40 -1.09 -3.75
N ASP A 62 8.97 -1.42 -2.59
CA ASP A 62 10.30 -2.03 -2.50
C ASP A 62 10.34 -3.42 -3.13
N GLU A 63 9.28 -4.21 -2.98
CA GLU A 63 9.14 -5.49 -3.67
C GLU A 63 9.10 -5.29 -5.20
N LEU A 64 8.30 -4.33 -5.67
CA LEU A 64 8.21 -4.01 -7.10
C LEU A 64 9.56 -3.55 -7.64
N ARG A 65 10.25 -2.65 -6.92
CA ARG A 65 11.60 -2.19 -7.29
C ARG A 65 12.55 -3.38 -7.43
N ARG A 66 12.60 -4.29 -6.45
CA ARG A 66 13.46 -5.49 -6.52
C ARG A 66 13.16 -6.37 -7.74
N ARG A 67 11.91 -6.45 -8.18
CA ARG A 67 11.51 -7.22 -9.37
C ARG A 67 11.84 -6.52 -10.68
N LEU A 68 11.76 -5.18 -10.71
CA LEU A 68 12.00 -4.38 -11.91
C LEU A 68 13.49 -4.07 -12.12
N GLN A 69 14.24 -3.92 -11.03
CA GLN A 69 15.66 -3.61 -11.05
C GLN A 69 16.49 -4.51 -11.99
N PRO A 70 16.39 -5.86 -11.96
CA PRO A 70 17.17 -6.68 -12.89
C PRO A 70 16.77 -6.49 -14.36
N LYS A 71 15.51 -6.09 -14.63
CA LYS A 71 15.07 -5.77 -15.99
C LYS A 71 15.57 -4.41 -16.45
N ALA A 72 15.59 -3.43 -15.55
CA ALA A 72 16.13 -2.09 -15.77
C ALA A 72 17.65 -2.13 -16.04
N GLU A 73 18.39 -2.90 -15.25
CA GLU A 73 19.83 -3.12 -15.45
C GLU A 73 20.12 -3.80 -16.80
N ALA A 74 19.30 -4.77 -17.21
CA ALA A 74 19.45 -5.44 -18.50
C ALA A 74 19.24 -4.52 -19.73
N ILE A 75 18.53 -3.40 -19.56
CA ILE A 75 18.30 -2.39 -20.60
C ILE A 75 19.14 -1.11 -20.39
N GLY A 76 20.02 -1.09 -19.38
CA GLY A 76 20.94 0.01 -19.11
C GLY A 76 20.39 1.16 -18.26
N TRP A 77 19.20 1.03 -17.68
CA TRP A 77 18.66 2.00 -16.74
C TRP A 77 19.22 1.76 -15.34
N LEU A 78 20.20 2.58 -14.94
CA LEU A 78 20.82 2.52 -13.61
C LEU A 78 20.37 3.68 -12.72
N THR A 79 20.01 4.81 -13.32
CA THR A 79 19.61 6.03 -12.62
C THR A 79 18.22 6.48 -13.04
N ASP A 80 17.60 7.31 -12.21
CA ASP A 80 16.36 8.01 -12.52
C ASP A 80 16.51 8.91 -13.76
N GLU A 81 17.68 9.53 -13.98
CA GLU A 81 18.00 10.25 -15.23
C GLU A 81 17.93 9.37 -16.49
N ASP A 82 18.30 8.09 -16.42
CA ASP A 82 18.25 7.19 -17.58
C ASP A 82 16.80 6.86 -17.96
N VAL A 83 15.94 6.71 -16.95
CA VAL A 83 14.50 6.50 -17.16
C VAL A 83 13.89 7.75 -17.78
N PHE A 84 14.13 8.94 -17.22
CA PHE A 84 13.54 10.18 -17.73
C PHE A 84 13.94 10.49 -19.19
N ARG A 85 15.14 10.08 -19.62
CA ARG A 85 15.61 10.26 -20.99
C ARG A 85 14.85 9.43 -22.01
N ASP A 86 14.46 8.21 -21.65
CA ASP A 86 13.87 7.26 -22.59
C ASP A 86 12.32 7.29 -22.62
N VAL A 87 11.68 7.86 -21.59
CA VAL A 87 10.21 7.98 -21.53
C VAL A 87 9.69 9.40 -21.89
N SER A 88 10.58 10.37 -22.14
CA SER A 88 10.21 11.76 -22.45
C SER A 88 10.41 12.17 -23.91
#